data_AF-A0A8S9A587-F1
#
_entry.id   AF-A0A8S9A587-F1
#
_cell.length_a   1.000
_cell.length_b   1.000
_cell.length_c   1.000
_cell.angle_alpha   90.00
_cell.angle_beta   90.00
_cell.angle_gamma   90.00
#
_symmetry.space_group_name_H-M   'P 1'
#
loop_
_entity.id
_entity.type
_entity.pdbx_description
1 polymer ?
#
loop_
_entity_poly.entity_id
_entity_poly.type
_entity_poly.pdbx_seq_one_letter_code
_entity_poly.pdbx_strand_id
1 'polypeptide(L)'
;MLLGDAPAPRHGAHRPVTPPTPAIVTQQAVSPLPRWALLLLCSAYVVPGFVGREPWKSADITAFGYMLALARGQTPWFGPLLGGMPPESESLLPYWLGAWALQLA
;
A
#
# COMPACT_ATOMS: atom_id res chain seq x y z
N MET A 1 45.95 37.58 47.49
CA MET A 1 44.62 38.16 47.74
C MET A 1 44.63 39.50 47.02
N LEU A 2 44.02 39.70 45.86
CA LEU A 2 42.71 39.28 45.38
C LEU A 2 42.85 38.80 43.92
N LEU A 3 42.45 37.57 43.59
CA LEU A 3 41.06 37.26 43.23
C LEU A 3 40.70 38.13 42.02
N GLY A 4 41.06 37.74 40.80
CA GLY A 4 40.39 36.62 40.15
C GLY A 4 38.99 37.08 39.79
N ASP A 5 38.85 37.85 38.72
CA ASP A 5 37.55 38.13 38.12
C ASP A 5 37.74 38.35 36.62
N ALA A 6 37.69 37.25 35.89
CA ALA A 6 37.27 37.25 34.50
C ALA A 6 35.75 36.97 34.48
N PRO A 7 34.88 37.98 34.27
CA PRO A 7 33.52 37.74 33.81
C PRO A 7 33.48 37.99 32.31
N ALA A 8 32.79 37.26 31.44
CA ALA A 8 32.12 35.98 31.40
C ALA A 8 31.85 35.81 29.89
N PRO A 9 31.72 34.59 29.33
CA PRO A 9 31.37 34.44 27.92
C PRO A 9 30.06 35.19 27.65
N ARG A 10 30.11 36.11 26.69
CA ARG A 10 28.96 36.90 26.24
C ARG A 10 27.89 35.90 25.83
N HIS A 11 26.84 35.81 26.63
CA HIS A 11 25.77 34.86 26.44
C HIS A 11 25.25 35.03 25.02
N GLY A 12 25.22 33.91 24.28
CA GLY A 12 24.86 33.87 22.87
C GLY A 12 23.63 34.72 22.64
N ALA A 13 23.76 35.67 21.70
CA ALA A 13 22.65 36.46 21.23
C ALA A 13 21.52 35.49 20.87
N HIS A 14 20.51 35.42 21.72
CA HIS A 14 19.27 34.73 21.43
C HIS A 14 18.69 35.46 20.22
N ARG A 15 18.96 34.93 19.03
CA ARG A 15 18.32 35.39 17.80
C ARG A 15 16.82 35.30 18.09
N PRO A 16 16.07 36.41 18.03
CA PRO A 16 14.62 36.32 18.08
C PRO A 16 14.23 35.33 16.99
N VAL A 17 13.66 34.20 17.39
CA VAL A 17 13.07 33.27 16.44
C VAL A 17 11.90 34.05 15.87
N THR A 18 12.05 34.52 14.63
CA THR A 18 10.94 35.15 13.92
C THR A 18 9.78 34.15 13.96
N PRO A 19 8.63 34.50 14.54
CA PRO A 19 7.48 33.62 14.49
C PRO A 19 7.25 33.29 13.01
N PRO A 20 6.98 32.02 12.64
CA PRO A 20 6.72 31.68 11.26
C PRO A 20 5.53 32.53 10.83
N THR A 21 5.79 33.46 9.91
CA THR A 21 4.75 34.26 9.27
C THR A 21 3.73 33.26 8.77
N PRO A 22 2.50 33.21 9.34
CA PRO A 22 1.51 32.31 8.80
C PRO A 22 1.35 32.73 7.35
N ALA A 23 1.56 31.77 6.43
CA ALA A 23 1.31 32.01 5.03
C ALA A 23 -0.06 32.71 4.95
N ILE A 24 -0.12 33.88 4.29
CA ILE A 24 -1.37 34.60 4.07
C ILE A 24 -2.18 33.75 3.09
N VAL A 25 -2.77 32.69 3.61
CA VAL A 25 -3.81 31.90 3.00
C VAL A 25 -5.09 32.45 3.60
N THR A 26 -5.99 32.90 2.74
CA THR A 26 -7.31 33.33 3.17
C THR A 26 -7.96 32.19 3.97
N GLN A 27 -8.66 32.49 5.07
CA GLN A 27 -9.37 31.46 5.86
C GLN A 27 -10.37 30.65 5.02
N GLN A 28 -10.78 31.18 3.86
CA GLN A 28 -11.56 30.48 2.82
C GLN A 28 -10.79 29.38 2.08
N ALA A 29 -9.46 29.43 1.99
CA ALA A 29 -8.63 28.40 1.35
C ALA A 29 -8.30 27.23 2.30
N VAL A 30 -8.61 27.37 3.60
CA VAL A 30 -8.44 26.33 4.62
C VAL A 30 -9.78 25.63 4.90
N SER A 31 -10.53 25.29 3.85
CA SER A 31 -11.61 24.32 3.98
C SER A 31 -10.99 22.92 4.00
N PRO A 32 -11.20 22.09 5.05
CA PRO A 32 -10.76 20.71 5.00
C PRO A 32 -11.38 20.06 3.78
N LEU A 33 -10.53 19.48 2.92
CA LEU A 33 -10.98 18.78 1.72
C LEU A 33 -12.08 17.78 2.12
N PRO A 34 -13.30 17.91 1.57
CA PRO A 34 -14.40 17.05 1.96
C PRO A 34 -14.00 15.62 1.65
N ARG A 35 -13.97 14.75 2.68
CA ARG A 35 -13.57 13.34 2.54
C ARG A 35 -14.35 12.64 1.43
N TRP A 36 -15.60 13.05 1.22
CA TRP A 36 -16.44 12.60 0.11
C TRP A 36 -15.89 12.94 -1.27
N ALA A 37 -15.28 14.11 -1.48
CA ALA A 37 -14.65 14.42 -2.77
C ALA A 37 -13.44 13.51 -3.04
N LEU A 38 -12.66 13.18 -2.00
CA LEU A 38 -11.57 12.21 -2.12
C LEU A 38 -12.11 10.79 -2.39
N LEU A 39 -13.15 10.36 -1.67
CA LEU A 39 -13.78 9.05 -1.90
C LEU A 39 -14.38 8.95 -3.31
N LEU A 40 -15.04 10.01 -3.78
CA LEU A 40 -15.61 10.08 -5.13
C LEU A 40 -14.49 10.08 -6.18
N LEU A 41 -13.39 10.80 -5.97
CA LEU A 41 -12.24 10.77 -6.85
C LEU A 41 -11.59 9.37 -6.88
N CYS A 42 -11.38 8.75 -5.72
CA CYS A 42 -10.89 7.38 -5.61
C CYS A 42 -11.83 6.40 -6.32
N SER A 43 -13.14 6.53 -6.11
CA SER A 43 -14.15 5.66 -6.73
C SER A 43 -14.19 5.89 -8.23
N ALA A 44 -14.17 7.15 -8.70
CA ALA A 44 -14.13 7.50 -10.11
C ALA A 44 -12.83 7.08 -10.79
N TYR A 45 -11.75 6.87 -10.04
CA TYR A 45 -10.51 6.29 -10.56
C TYR A 45 -10.56 4.75 -10.60
N VAL A 46 -11.06 4.12 -9.54
CA VAL A 46 -11.14 2.66 -9.39
C VAL A 46 -12.21 2.07 -10.31
N VAL A 47 -13.42 2.62 -10.31
CA VAL A 47 -14.57 2.06 -11.04
C VAL A 47 -14.29 1.89 -12.53
N PRO A 48 -13.76 2.88 -13.27
CA PRO A 48 -13.38 2.68 -14.67
C PRO A 48 -12.21 1.70 -14.86
N GLY A 49 -11.31 1.61 -13.88
CA GLY A 49 -10.24 0.60 -13.86
C GLY A 49 -10.75 -0.83 -13.69
N PHE A 50 -11.92 -1.01 -13.08
CA PHE A 50 -12.60 -2.29 -12.88
C PHE A 50 -13.67 -2.58 -13.95
N VAL A 51 -14.33 -1.54 -14.48
CA VAL A 51 -15.40 -1.61 -15.50
C VAL A 51 -14.75 -1.39 -16.87
N GLY A 52 -14.16 -2.45 -17.45
CA GLY A 52 -13.58 -2.41 -18.80
C GLY A 52 -12.20 -3.04 -18.93
N ARG A 53 -11.52 -3.29 -17.80
CA ARG A 53 -10.51 -4.37 -17.71
C ARG A 53 -11.27 -5.66 -17.45
N GLU A 54 -10.78 -6.79 -17.98
CA GLU A 54 -11.31 -8.11 -17.67
C GLU A 54 -11.45 -8.21 -16.13
N PRO A 55 -12.69 -8.23 -15.59
CA PRO A 55 -12.99 -7.94 -14.17
C PRO A 55 -12.44 -9.01 -13.22
N TRP A 56 -11.80 -10.01 -13.79
CA TRP A 56 -10.98 -11.02 -13.19
C TRP A 56 -9.95 -11.29 -14.29
N LYS A 57 -8.64 -11.17 -14.02
CA LYS A 57 -7.65 -11.63 -15.00
C LYS A 57 -8.04 -13.09 -15.28
N SER A 58 -8.26 -13.53 -16.52
CA SER A 58 -8.55 -14.96 -16.77
C SER A 58 -7.50 -15.86 -16.09
N ALA A 59 -6.29 -15.33 -15.92
CA ALA A 59 -5.22 -15.88 -15.10
C ALA A 59 -5.58 -16.09 -13.61
N ASP A 60 -6.33 -15.20 -12.97
CA ASP A 60 -6.73 -15.32 -11.56
C ASP A 60 -7.78 -16.44 -11.35
N ILE A 61 -8.74 -16.59 -12.28
CA ILE A 61 -9.68 -17.73 -12.31
C ILE A 61 -8.91 -19.04 -12.42
N THR A 62 -7.99 -19.06 -13.38
CA THR A 62 -7.21 -20.24 -13.72
C THR A 62 -6.27 -20.57 -12.56
N ALA A 63 -5.63 -19.57 -11.95
CA ALA A 63 -4.80 -19.69 -10.75
C ALA A 63 -5.59 -20.25 -9.55
N PHE A 64 -6.81 -19.77 -9.31
CA PHE A 64 -7.68 -20.34 -8.28
C PHE A 64 -8.04 -21.79 -8.59
N GLY A 65 -8.32 -22.11 -9.86
CA GLY A 65 -8.51 -23.49 -10.32
C GLY A 65 -7.32 -24.40 -9.99
N TYR A 66 -6.09 -23.94 -10.24
CA TYR A 66 -4.87 -24.66 -9.87
C TYR A 66 -4.73 -24.83 -8.35
N MET A 67 -4.99 -23.79 -7.56
CA MET A 67 -4.96 -23.85 -6.09
C MET A 67 -5.97 -24.87 -5.55
N LEU A 68 -7.17 -24.91 -6.11
CA LEU A 68 -8.22 -25.86 -5.73
C LEU A 68 -7.88 -27.29 -6.14
N ALA A 69 -7.33 -27.50 -7.34
CA ALA A 69 -6.89 -28.82 -7.81
C ALA A 69 -5.76 -29.38 -6.94
N LEU A 70 -4.80 -28.52 -6.54
CA LEU A 70 -3.75 -28.86 -5.57
C LEU A 70 -4.32 -29.17 -4.17
N ALA A 71 -5.23 -28.33 -3.66
CA ALA A 71 -5.86 -28.53 -2.35
C ALA A 71 -6.65 -29.86 -2.29
N ARG A 72 -7.26 -30.27 -3.41
CA ARG A 72 -7.99 -31.55 -3.53
C ARG A 72 -7.10 -32.75 -3.85
N GLY A 73 -5.79 -32.54 -4.06
CA GLY A 73 -4.84 -33.60 -4.42
C GLY A 73 -5.06 -34.18 -5.83
N GLN A 74 -5.73 -33.46 -6.73
CA GLN A 74 -6.01 -33.91 -8.10
C GLN A 74 -4.77 -33.80 -9.02
N THR A 75 -3.73 -33.08 -8.57
CA THR A 75 -2.54 -32.77 -9.36
C THR A 75 -1.28 -32.85 -8.51
N PRO A 76 -0.13 -33.23 -9.07
CA PRO A 76 1.14 -33.23 -8.35
C PRO A 76 1.56 -31.80 -7.95
N TRP A 77 2.14 -31.67 -6.75
CA TRP A 77 2.54 -30.38 -6.17
C TRP A 77 3.60 -29.62 -6.97
N PHE A 78 4.47 -30.34 -7.67
CA PHE A 78 5.55 -29.78 -8.51
C PHE A 78 5.13 -29.52 -9.96
N GLY A 79 3.91 -29.88 -10.33
CA GLY A 79 3.37 -29.68 -11.67
C GLY A 79 1.86 -29.56 -11.63
N PRO A 80 1.31 -28.44 -11.12
CA PRO A 80 -0.14 -28.27 -11.05
C PRO A 80 -0.71 -28.29 -12.47
N LEU A 81 -1.74 -29.12 -12.72
CA LEU A 81 -2.40 -29.22 -14.01
C LEU A 81 -3.88 -28.87 -13.87
N LEU A 82 -4.44 -28.09 -14.78
CA LEU A 82 -5.87 -27.80 -14.78
C LEU A 82 -6.44 -28.32 -16.09
N GLY A 83 -7.20 -29.41 -16.02
CA GLY A 83 -7.74 -30.06 -17.23
C GLY A 83 -6.67 -30.56 -18.20
N GLY A 84 -5.47 -30.91 -17.70
CA GLY A 84 -4.34 -31.35 -18.52
C GLY A 84 -3.47 -30.22 -19.10
N MET A 85 -3.81 -28.96 -18.85
CA MET A 85 -2.98 -27.82 -19.21
C MET A 85 -2.03 -27.44 -18.06
N PRO A 86 -0.74 -27.22 -18.34
CA PRO A 86 0.17 -26.65 -17.35
C PRO A 86 -0.10 -25.15 -17.15
N PRO A 87 0.36 -24.56 -16.03
CA PRO A 87 0.14 -23.15 -15.73
C PRO A 87 0.91 -22.26 -16.72
N GLU A 88 0.28 -21.19 -17.19
CA GLU A 88 0.90 -20.15 -18.03
C GLU A 88 2.06 -19.44 -17.32
N SER A 89 2.04 -19.42 -15.97
CA SER A 89 3.11 -18.88 -15.14
C SER A 89 3.69 -19.95 -14.21
N GLU A 90 5.00 -20.15 -14.26
CA GLU A 90 5.76 -21.07 -13.39
C GLU A 90 5.84 -20.60 -11.91
N SER A 91 4.82 -19.92 -11.42
CA SER A 91 4.76 -19.38 -10.07
C SER A 91 4.14 -20.41 -9.10
N LEU A 92 4.92 -21.37 -8.63
CA LEU A 92 4.48 -22.44 -7.72
C LEU A 92 4.11 -21.95 -6.31
N LEU A 93 4.86 -20.97 -5.80
CA LEU A 93 4.70 -20.45 -4.43
C LEU A 93 3.30 -19.88 -4.13
N PRO A 94 2.72 -19.01 -4.98
CA PRO A 94 1.35 -18.54 -4.75
C PRO A 94 0.32 -19.67 -4.82
N TYR A 95 0.56 -20.72 -5.64
CA TYR A 95 -0.36 -21.85 -5.73
C TYR A 95 -0.38 -22.71 -4.46
N TRP A 96 0.78 -22.96 -3.85
CA TRP A 96 0.83 -23.67 -2.56
C TRP A 96 0.20 -22.87 -1.44
N LEU A 97 0.48 -21.56 -1.37
CA LEU A 97 -0.11 -20.68 -0.37
C LEU A 97 -1.64 -20.64 -0.50
N GLY A 98 -2.15 -20.53 -1.73
CA GLY A 98 -3.58 -20.60 -2.00
C GLY A 98 -4.18 -21.96 -1.64
N ALA A 99 -3.53 -23.06 -2.03
CA ALA A 99 -3.99 -24.41 -1.72
C ALA A 99 -4.07 -24.67 -0.20
N TRP A 100 -3.12 -24.14 0.59
CA TRP A 100 -3.19 -24.20 2.05
C TRP A 100 -4.29 -23.32 2.61
N ALA A 101 -4.45 -22.09 2.11
CA ALA A 101 -5.54 -21.21 2.54
C ALA A 101 -6.92 -21.86 2.30
N LEU A 102 -7.09 -22.56 1.17
CA LEU A 102 -8.32 -23.31 0.88
C LEU A 102 -8.53 -24.53 1.78
N GLN A 103 -7.46 -25.17 2.26
CA GLN A 103 -7.56 -26.27 3.22
C GLN A 103 -7.88 -25.81 4.64
N LEU A 104 -7.55 -24.56 4.97
CA LEU A 104 -7.82 -23.94 6.26
C LEU A 104 -9.21 -23.27 6.36
N ALA A 105 -9.87 -23.06 5.22
CA ALA A 105 -11.21 -22.47 5.12
C ALA A 105 -12.30 -23.53 5.30
#